data_AF-A0A7S1PE33-F1
#
_entry.id   AF-A0A7S1PE33-F1
#
_cell.length_a   1.000
_cell.length_b   1.000
_cell.length_c   1.000
_cell.angle_alpha   90.00
_cell.angle_beta   90.00
_cell.angle_gamma   90.00
#
_symmetry.space_group_name_H-M   'P 1'
#
loop_
_entity.id
_entity.type
_entity.pdbx_description
1 polymer ?
#
loop_
_entity_poly.entity_id
_entity_poly.type
_entity_poly.pdbx_seq_one_letter_code
_entity_poly.pdbx_strand_id
1 'polypeptide(L)'
;AFTPKELVRIGWAYGWQKVRDVPLFADLSKAYQQAIDELEYAELKVLKQLYHAMHFRDKELLWKVDQQLQVLQPLGPLNADFTPRRKPFKNKEQRVSMTDPLIRPLSKIKRRKLLGRK
;
A
#
# COMPACT_ATOMS: atom_id res chain seq x y z
N ALA A 1 -6.57 7.31 22.87
CA ALA A 1 -7.54 6.93 21.83
C ALA A 1 -6.77 6.69 20.54
N PHE A 2 -7.19 5.74 19.71
CA PHE A 2 -6.57 5.48 18.41
C PHE A 2 -6.93 6.58 17.41
N THR A 3 -6.02 6.91 16.50
CA THR A 3 -6.33 7.82 15.39
C THR A 3 -7.22 7.12 14.36
N PRO A 4 -8.03 7.86 13.56
CA PRO A 4 -8.86 7.25 12.51
C PRO A 4 -8.05 6.40 11.53
N LYS A 5 -6.84 6.85 11.19
CA LYS A 5 -5.91 6.13 10.30
C LYS A 5 -5.41 4.83 10.92
N GLU A 6 -5.13 4.85 12.22
CA GLU A 6 -4.77 3.63 12.96
C GLU A 6 -5.91 2.64 12.99
N LEU A 7 -7.15 3.09 13.19
CA LEU A 7 -8.32 2.21 13.15
C LEU A 7 -8.41 1.50 11.80
N VAL A 8 -8.25 2.21 10.68
CA VAL A 8 -8.27 1.60 9.33
C VAL A 8 -7.16 0.57 9.17
N ARG A 9 -5.95 0.86 9.66
CA ARG A 9 -4.83 -0.10 9.63
C ARG A 9 -5.11 -1.34 10.47
N ILE A 10 -5.71 -1.17 11.65
CA ILE A 10 -6.11 -2.27 12.53
C ILE A 10 -7.17 -3.12 11.83
N GLY A 11 -8.24 -2.51 11.32
CA GLY A 11 -9.27 -3.22 10.56
C GLY A 11 -8.71 -3.95 9.34
N TRP A 12 -7.80 -3.31 8.60
CA TRP A 12 -7.12 -3.93 7.48
C TRP A 12 -6.26 -5.13 7.90
N ALA A 13 -5.52 -5.02 9.01
CA ALA A 13 -4.71 -6.13 9.54
C ALA A 13 -5.58 -7.34 9.92
N TYR A 14 -6.73 -7.11 10.56
CA TYR A 14 -7.70 -8.18 10.85
C TYR A 14 -8.29 -8.79 9.58
N GLY A 15 -8.61 -7.96 8.58
CA GLY A 15 -9.06 -8.41 7.27
C GLY A 15 -8.02 -9.24 6.53
N TRP A 16 -6.75 -8.83 6.58
CA TRP A 16 -5.62 -9.55 6.01
C TRP A 16 -5.44 -10.94 6.65
N GLN A 17 -5.60 -11.02 7.97
CA GLN A 17 -5.55 -12.29 8.71
C GLN A 17 -6.81 -13.15 8.54
N LYS A 18 -7.86 -12.63 7.86
CA LYS A 18 -9.16 -13.28 7.68
C LYS A 18 -9.85 -13.65 9.01
N VAL A 19 -9.56 -12.91 10.07
CA VAL A 19 -10.20 -13.11 11.38
C VAL A 19 -11.58 -12.47 11.34
N ARG A 20 -12.62 -13.30 11.27
CA ARG A 20 -14.01 -12.83 11.16
C ARG A 20 -14.67 -12.75 12.53
N ASP A 21 -14.24 -11.77 13.31
CA ASP A 21 -14.79 -11.51 14.64
C ASP A 21 -15.93 -10.47 14.57
N VAL A 22 -17.17 -10.95 14.67
CA VAL A 22 -18.38 -10.12 14.49
C VAL A 22 -18.47 -8.96 15.50
N PRO A 23 -18.34 -9.16 16.82
CA PRO A 23 -18.37 -8.07 17.79
C PRO A 23 -17.25 -7.04 17.55
N LEU A 24 -16.03 -7.50 17.25
CA LEU A 24 -14.92 -6.59 16.93
C LEU A 24 -15.24 -5.69 15.73
N PHE A 25 -15.77 -6.26 14.65
CA PHE A 25 -16.16 -5.49 13.47
C PHE A 25 -17.36 -4.58 13.74
N ALA A 26 -18.29 -4.95 14.62
CA ALA A 26 -19.38 -4.08 15.02
C ALA A 26 -18.90 -2.86 15.83
N ASP A 27 -17.92 -3.03 16.71
CA ASP A 27 -17.33 -1.93 17.48
C ASP A 27 -16.45 -1.04 16.59
N LEU A 28 -15.68 -1.64 15.68
CA LEU A 28 -14.94 -0.91 14.65
C LEU A 28 -15.89 -0.11 13.76
N SER A 29 -17.02 -0.68 13.35
CA SER A 29 -18.07 0.01 12.59
C SER A 29 -18.49 1.31 13.27
N LYS A 30 -18.82 1.26 14.57
CA LYS A 30 -19.20 2.45 15.34
C LYS A 30 -18.06 3.48 15.40
N ALA A 31 -16.83 3.02 15.61
CA ALA A 31 -15.67 3.90 15.65
C ALA A 31 -15.43 4.58 14.29
N TYR A 32 -15.57 3.86 13.17
CA TYR A 32 -15.46 4.44 11.84
C TYR A 32 -16.57 5.43 11.54
N GLN A 33 -17.81 5.16 11.96
CA GLN A 33 -18.91 6.09 11.75
C GLN A 33 -18.70 7.44 12.45
N GLN A 34 -17.99 7.46 13.58
CA GLN A 34 -17.65 8.70 14.30
C GLN A 34 -16.49 9.46 13.66
N ALA A 35 -15.58 8.75 12.98
CA ALA A 35 -14.36 9.31 12.41
C ALA A 35 -14.38 9.45 10.88
N ILE A 36 -15.54 9.22 10.25
CA ILE A 36 -15.68 9.12 8.79
C ILE A 36 -15.33 10.42 8.06
N ASP A 37 -15.56 11.55 8.73
CA ASP A 37 -15.31 12.88 8.18
C ASP A 37 -13.82 13.25 8.15
N GLU A 38 -13.00 12.57 8.97
CA GLU A 38 -11.56 12.79 9.08
C GLU A 38 -10.75 11.89 8.13
N LEU A 39 -11.39 10.90 7.52
CA LEU A 39 -10.75 9.87 6.68
C LEU A 39 -10.50 10.37 5.25
N GLU A 40 -9.32 10.05 4.71
CA GLU A 40 -8.97 10.39 3.34
C GLU A 40 -9.65 9.46 2.32
N TYR A 41 -9.77 9.92 1.07
CA TYR A 41 -10.37 9.14 -0.02
C TYR A 41 -9.78 7.73 -0.19
N ALA A 42 -8.45 7.60 -0.03
CA ALA A 42 -7.78 6.30 -0.10
C ALA A 42 -8.19 5.37 1.05
N GLU A 43 -8.36 5.92 2.26
CA GLU A 43 -8.69 5.17 3.47
C GLU A 43 -10.16 4.71 3.43
N LEU A 44 -11.07 5.56 2.93
CA LEU A 44 -12.47 5.22 2.68
C LEU A 44 -12.62 4.09 1.66
N LYS A 45 -11.79 4.06 0.60
CA LYS A 45 -11.76 2.93 -0.35
C LYS A 45 -11.31 1.63 0.31
N VAL A 46 -10.27 1.69 1.14
CA VAL A 46 -9.77 0.53 1.88
C VAL A 46 -10.85 0.00 2.81
N LEU A 47 -11.55 0.88 3.54
CA LEU A 47 -12.67 0.51 4.40
C LEU A 47 -13.79 -0.19 3.62
N LYS A 48 -14.23 0.39 2.51
CA LYS A 48 -15.26 -0.22 1.66
C LYS A 48 -14.85 -1.62 1.18
N GLN A 49 -13.62 -1.76 0.70
CA GLN A 49 -13.08 -3.05 0.25
C GLN A 49 -12.99 -4.06 1.39
N LEU A 50 -12.54 -3.65 2.57
CA LEU A 50 -12.42 -4.49 3.75
C LEU A 50 -13.77 -5.10 4.15
N TYR A 51 -14.81 -4.27 4.28
CA TYR A 51 -16.14 -4.73 4.68
C TYR A 51 -16.76 -5.66 3.64
N HIS A 52 -16.57 -5.37 2.35
CA HIS A 52 -16.98 -6.27 1.27
C HIS A 52 -16.23 -7.61 1.32
N ALA A 53 -14.91 -7.60 1.52
CA ALA A 53 -14.08 -8.81 1.56
C ALA A 53 -14.40 -9.71 2.75
N MET A 54 -14.73 -9.10 3.90
CA MET A 54 -15.08 -9.83 5.13
C MET A 54 -16.56 -10.24 5.20
N HIS A 55 -17.35 -9.94 4.15
CA HIS A 55 -18.79 -10.15 4.10
C HIS A 55 -19.57 -9.47 5.25
N PHE A 56 -19.03 -8.40 5.82
CA PHE A 56 -19.74 -7.57 6.79
C PHE A 56 -20.53 -6.49 6.05
N ARG A 57 -21.86 -6.54 6.18
CA ARG A 57 -22.78 -5.60 5.52
C ARG A 57 -23.43 -4.68 6.54
N ASP A 58 -22.62 -3.79 7.11
CA ASP A 58 -23.13 -2.65 7.85
C ASP A 58 -23.66 -1.61 6.85
N LYS A 59 -24.98 -1.60 6.66
CA LYS A 59 -25.64 -0.74 5.66
C LYS A 59 -25.43 0.74 5.96
N GLU A 60 -25.43 1.12 7.23
CA GLU A 60 -25.32 2.53 7.64
C GLU A 60 -23.89 3.05 7.41
N LEU A 61 -22.89 2.26 7.80
CA LEU A 61 -21.49 2.62 7.56
C LEU A 61 -21.21 2.70 6.06
N LEU A 62 -21.59 1.68 5.29
CA LEU A 62 -21.32 1.63 3.85
C LEU A 62 -22.01 2.78 3.10
N TRP A 63 -23.23 3.14 3.51
CA TRP A 63 -23.95 4.29 2.96
C TRP A 63 -23.20 5.60 3.22
N LYS A 64 -22.77 5.84 4.46
CA LYS A 64 -21.99 7.04 4.81
C LYS A 64 -20.65 7.09 4.08
N VAL A 65 -19.95 5.97 3.96
CA VAL A 65 -18.70 5.87 3.20
C VAL A 65 -18.93 6.24 1.74
N ASP A 66 -20.01 5.76 1.13
CA ASP A 66 -20.35 6.09 -0.26
C ASP A 66 -20.71 7.57 -0.45
N GLN A 67 -21.46 8.16 0.49
CA GLN A 67 -21.71 9.60 0.49
C GLN A 67 -20.41 10.39 0.58
N GLN A 68 -19.51 10.02 1.50
CA GLN A 68 -18.25 10.73 1.68
C GLN A 68 -17.31 10.55 0.48
N LEU A 69 -17.28 9.36 -0.13
CA LEU A 69 -16.55 9.13 -1.37
C LEU A 69 -17.07 9.99 -2.52
N GLN A 70 -18.39 10.22 -2.61
CA GLN A 70 -19.00 11.11 -3.60
C GLN A 70 -18.65 12.58 -3.35
N VAL A 71 -18.70 13.02 -2.08
CA VAL A 71 -18.32 14.38 -1.67
C VAL A 71 -16.83 14.66 -1.94
N LEU A 72 -15.97 13.65 -1.76
CA LEU A 72 -14.53 13.74 -2.06
C LEU A 72 -14.21 13.50 -3.55
N GLN A 73 -15.19 13.10 -4.36
CA GLN A 73 -15.03 12.85 -5.79
C GLN A 73 -15.00 14.07 -6.75
N PRO A 74 -15.17 15.36 -6.39
CA PRO A 74 -15.51 16.37 -7.39
C PRO A 74 -14.34 17.06 -8.14
N LEU A 75 -13.05 16.68 -8.02
CA LEU A 75 -11.97 17.34 -8.81
C LEU A 75 -10.79 16.42 -9.19
N GLY A 76 -11.03 15.35 -9.95
CA GLY A 76 -9.96 14.58 -10.58
C GLY A 76 -10.41 13.95 -11.89
N PRO A 77 -9.64 14.04 -12.99
CA PRO A 77 -10.09 13.49 -14.26
C PRO A 77 -10.28 12.00 -14.11
N LEU A 78 -11.45 11.53 -14.54
CA LEU A 78 -11.73 10.13 -14.84
C LEU A 78 -10.55 9.60 -15.70
N ASN A 79 -9.61 8.87 -15.10
CA ASN A 79 -8.54 8.15 -15.81
C ASN A 79 -7.39 8.97 -16.46
N ALA A 80 -7.07 10.19 -16.02
CA ALA A 80 -5.85 10.85 -16.51
C ALA A 80 -4.60 10.14 -15.95
N ASP A 81 -3.79 9.60 -16.86
CA ASP A 81 -2.37 9.24 -16.68
C ASP A 81 -2.00 7.86 -16.13
N PHE A 82 -2.91 6.87 -16.13
CA PHE A 82 -2.48 5.46 -16.24
C PHE A 82 -2.18 5.11 -17.71
N THR A 83 -1.30 5.89 -18.35
CA THR A 83 -0.60 5.33 -19.50
C THR A 83 0.39 4.31 -18.93
N PRO A 84 0.31 3.01 -19.30
CA PRO A 84 1.34 2.08 -18.90
C PRO A 84 2.65 2.66 -19.41
N ARG A 85 3.62 2.85 -18.51
CA ARG A 85 4.93 3.40 -18.84
C ARG A 85 5.68 2.39 -19.71
N ARG A 86 5.29 2.28 -20.98
CA ARG A 86 5.94 1.49 -22.01
C ARG A 86 7.21 2.24 -22.40
N LYS A 87 8.19 2.28 -21.50
CA LYS A 87 9.57 2.42 -21.96
C LYS A 87 9.90 1.08 -22.60
N PRO A 88 10.08 0.98 -23.91
CA PRO A 88 10.57 -0.26 -24.50
C PRO A 88 11.90 -0.58 -23.85
N PHE A 89 12.09 -1.84 -23.42
CA PHE A 89 13.40 -2.30 -23.01
C PHE A 89 14.38 -2.04 -24.15
N LYS A 90 15.42 -1.23 -23.89
CA LYS A 90 16.54 -1.10 -24.84
C LYS A 90 17.31 -2.42 -24.80
N ASN A 91 16.91 -3.36 -25.65
CA ASN A 91 17.71 -4.55 -25.94
C ASN A 91 18.93 -4.08 -26.74
N LYS A 92 20.02 -3.79 -26.04
CA LYS A 92 21.34 -3.78 -26.68
C LYS A 92 21.74 -5.24 -26.83
N GLU A 93 21.95 -5.70 -28.06
CA GLU A 93 22.55 -7.01 -28.32
C GLU A 93 23.92 -7.07 -27.62
N GLN A 94 23.98 -7.73 -26.45
CA GLN A 94 25.26 -8.13 -25.89
C GLN A 94 25.76 -9.30 -26.73
N ARG A 95 26.69 -9.02 -27.65
CA ARG A 95 27.52 -10.06 -28.26
C ARG A 95 28.41 -10.63 -27.15
N VAL A 96 27.93 -11.69 -26.49
CA VAL A 96 28.76 -12.49 -25.59
C VAL A 96 29.70 -13.28 -26.49
N SER A 97 30.95 -12.82 -26.60
CA SER A 97 32.03 -13.64 -27.16
C SER A 97 32.27 -14.83 -26.25
N MET A 98 32.27 -16.03 -26.82
CA MET A 98 32.36 -17.34 -26.15
C MET A 98 33.77 -17.63 -25.60
N THR A 99 34.37 -16.65 -24.94
CA THR A 99 35.66 -16.76 -24.26
C THR A 99 35.46 -16.25 -22.84
N ASP A 100 35.03 -17.15 -21.97
CA ASP A 100 35.07 -16.96 -20.53
C ASP A 100 36.36 -17.62 -20.01
N PRO A 101 37.48 -16.87 -19.83
CA PRO A 101 38.51 -17.37 -18.95
C PRO A 101 38.00 -17.19 -17.53
N LEU A 102 37.70 -18.32 -16.87
CA LEU A 102 37.42 -18.43 -15.44
C LEU A 102 38.49 -17.71 -14.61
N ILE A 103 38.33 -16.41 -14.38
CA ILE A 103 39.14 -15.64 -13.43
C ILE A 103 38.15 -14.98 -12.48
N ARG A 104 38.01 -15.56 -11.30
CA ARG A 104 37.44 -14.85 -10.14
C ARG A 104 38.52 -13.93 -9.57
N PRO A 105 38.46 -12.59 -9.72
CA PRO A 105 39.25 -11.74 -8.85
C PRO A 105 38.56 -11.70 -7.48
N LEU A 106 39.13 -12.46 -6.54
CA LEU A 106 38.90 -12.27 -5.12
C LEU A 106 39.30 -10.84 -4.71
N SER A 107 38.44 -10.23 -3.91
CA SER A 107 38.71 -9.13 -2.99
C SER A 107 39.01 -7.74 -3.56
N LYS A 108 38.07 -6.81 -3.35
CA LYS A 108 38.42 -5.42 -2.99
C LYS A 108 37.81 -5.12 -1.62
N ILE A 109 38.38 -5.73 -0.59
CA ILE A 109 38.16 -5.30 0.80
C ILE A 109 38.89 -3.96 0.95
N LYS A 110 38.11 -2.89 1.04
CA LYS A 110 38.57 -1.51 1.23
C LYS A 110 39.10 -1.37 2.67
N ARG A 111 40.38 -1.67 2.91
CA ARG A 111 41.00 -1.39 4.23
C ARG A 111 41.20 0.12 4.38
N ARG A 112 40.61 0.65 5.46
CA ARG A 112 40.68 2.04 5.91
C ARG A 112 42.14 2.45 6.13
N LYS A 113 42.48 3.66 5.69
CA LYS A 113 43.72 4.35 6.07
C LYS A 113 43.76 4.48 7.59
N LEU A 114 44.83 4.00 8.20
CA LEU A 114 45.25 4.45 9.52
C LEU A 114 46.65 5.04 9.42
N LEU A 115 46.75 6.23 9.98
CA LEU A 115 47.92 7.08 10.07
C LEU A 115 49.12 6.37 10.71
N GLY A 116 50.32 6.78 10.27
CA GLY A 116 51.26 7.39 11.21
C GLY A 116 52.62 6.74 11.38
N ARG A 117 53.65 7.60 11.22
CA ARG A 117 54.96 7.64 11.92
C ARG A 117 55.94 6.49 11.57
N LYS A 118 57.23 6.71 11.33
CA LYS A 118 58.16 7.80 11.65
C LYS A 118 59.12 8.02 10.49
#